data_AF-A0A966R951-F1
#
_entry.id   AF-A0A966R951-F1
#
_cell.length_a   1.000
_cell.length_b   1.000
_cell.length_c   1.000
_cell.angle_alpha   90.00
_cell.angle_beta   90.00
_cell.angle_gamma   90.00
#
_symmetry.space_group_name_H-M   'P 1'
#
loop_
_entity.id
_entity.type
_entity.pdbx_description
1 polymer ?
#
loop_
_entity_poly.entity_id
_entity_poly.type
_entity_poly.pdbx_seq_one_letter_code
_entity_poly.pdbx_strand_id
1 'polypeptide(L)'
;MRAEELGLFAVLTIGLTLGLGVVMAAGFRTAVAANWEAHRCDPGVVPIAGLFKPAGDPRSAGQFATDNARDCQKVYVQNALRSAAAGAKELAEGEAAVVGVAGEVVGVLTAVFKDLWQVCYEAYSTFMERMRGVAGLFRNFLVGVHGMVERLQAAALSIVFGLIGIITASVSAVQVALIVAIVIVGILIALQVILFFLLLPISGLIITVTAIISVVVVAVATAVAAATVAELFTPGVCFAAGTQVLLRGGTSTIPIEAVGVGELLADGGRVTAVHRFQSADALWELGGVRVTGDHLVYSPELVAVSAHPAARRVERTWAEWLWRLGTWRPVVRDLWCLTTTTRRIPVRGNAGSILFADWEELAEGDLEGQRDWHAEVWRTLNGPAVPPDRPTPTHLDATAALAPDTYVIMGAGPMRRIEEVRIGDKVRSPGGHSVMVVGRVEMRRMDVGGAVSLGEGGPVVSAGCWVRRPTTGVWAPAATEGRFVATHNNPSSYWYHLYVSGGAFLVTGSDGTTPIVEIRDASDVGLERLCPLVENIVLAK
;
A
#
# COMPACT_ATOMS: atom_id res chain seq x y z
N MET A 1 12.65 -9.31 -35.18
CA MET A 1 11.79 -8.15 -35.44
C MET A 1 12.38 -6.95 -34.75
N ARG A 2 12.58 -5.84 -35.47
CA ARG A 2 12.96 -4.57 -34.83
C ARG A 2 11.80 -4.09 -33.95
N ALA A 3 12.07 -3.31 -32.91
CA ALA A 3 11.03 -2.80 -32.00
C ALA A 3 9.87 -2.09 -32.75
N GLU A 4 10.19 -1.44 -33.88
CA GLU A 4 9.22 -0.82 -34.78
C GLU A 4 8.29 -1.81 -35.48
N GLU A 5 8.79 -3.00 -35.86
CA GLU A 5 7.99 -4.06 -36.49
C GLU A 5 7.04 -4.73 -35.49
N LEU A 6 7.47 -4.86 -34.23
CA LEU A 6 6.65 -5.41 -33.15
C LEU A 6 5.49 -4.46 -32.79
N GLY A 7 5.77 -3.16 -32.75
CA GLY A 7 4.75 -2.12 -32.52
C GLY A 7 3.69 -2.09 -33.63
N LEU A 8 4.11 -2.15 -34.89
CA LEU A 8 3.19 -2.17 -36.03
C LEU A 8 2.32 -3.43 -36.05
N PHE A 9 2.90 -4.60 -35.76
CA PHE A 9 2.16 -5.86 -35.68
C PHE A 9 1.11 -5.82 -34.55
N ALA A 10 1.49 -5.36 -33.35
CA ALA A 10 0.55 -5.24 -32.22
C ALA A 10 -0.63 -4.30 -32.54
N VAL A 11 -0.35 -3.14 -33.14
CA VAL A 11 -1.40 -2.19 -33.56
C VAL A 11 -2.33 -2.81 -34.60
N LEU A 12 -1.80 -3.52 -35.60
CA LEU A 12 -2.59 -4.20 -36.62
C LEU A 12 -3.45 -5.33 -36.03
N THR A 13 -2.90 -6.15 -35.13
CA THR A 13 -3.65 -7.22 -34.48
C THR A 13 -4.76 -6.67 -33.61
N ILE A 14 -4.48 -5.65 -32.77
CA ILE A 14 -5.50 -5.00 -31.94
C ILE A 14 -6.58 -4.38 -32.83
N GLY A 15 -6.20 -3.67 -33.89
CA GLY A 15 -7.14 -3.08 -34.85
C GLY A 15 -8.04 -4.11 -35.53
N LEU A 16 -7.48 -5.23 -35.99
CA LEU A 16 -8.23 -6.32 -36.63
C LEU A 16 -9.16 -7.04 -35.64
N THR A 17 -8.71 -7.30 -34.42
CA THR A 17 -9.55 -7.93 -33.39
C THR A 17 -10.71 -7.03 -32.97
N LEU A 18 -10.46 -5.74 -32.76
CA LEU A 18 -11.53 -4.77 -32.49
C LEU A 18 -12.49 -4.64 -33.67
N GLY A 19 -11.97 -4.58 -34.89
CA GLY A 19 -12.77 -4.53 -36.12
C GLY A 19 -13.68 -5.74 -36.28
N LEU A 20 -13.14 -6.96 -36.10
CA LEU A 20 -13.91 -8.20 -36.15
C LEU A 20 -14.98 -8.25 -35.05
N GLY A 21 -14.64 -7.82 -33.83
CA GLY A 21 -15.58 -7.72 -32.71
C GLY A 21 -16.77 -6.81 -33.02
N VAL A 22 -16.51 -5.64 -33.62
CA VAL A 22 -17.56 -4.70 -34.04
C VAL A 22 -18.45 -5.32 -35.12
N VAL A 23 -17.88 -5.99 -36.12
CA VAL A 23 -18.66 -6.63 -37.19
C VAL A 23 -19.53 -7.76 -36.66
N MET A 24 -19.01 -8.64 -35.81
CA MET A 24 -19.80 -9.71 -35.21
C MET A 24 -20.90 -9.17 -34.29
N ALA A 25 -20.60 -8.16 -33.47
CA ALA A 25 -21.58 -7.52 -32.60
C ALA A 25 -22.69 -6.84 -33.40
N ALA A 26 -22.36 -6.19 -34.52
CA ALA A 26 -23.32 -5.60 -35.43
C ALA A 26 -24.22 -6.66 -36.10
N GLY A 27 -23.63 -7.76 -36.59
CA GLY A 27 -24.38 -8.86 -37.19
C GLY A 27 -25.31 -9.59 -36.21
N PHE A 28 -24.84 -9.83 -34.99
CA PHE A 28 -25.69 -10.37 -33.91
C PHE A 28 -26.82 -9.40 -33.55
N ARG A 29 -26.51 -8.10 -33.46
CA ARG A 29 -27.50 -7.06 -33.16
C ARG A 29 -28.61 -7.01 -34.20
N THR A 30 -28.27 -7.03 -35.48
CA THR A 30 -29.27 -6.98 -36.56
C THR A 30 -30.11 -8.26 -36.61
N ALA A 31 -29.50 -9.43 -36.43
CA ALA A 31 -30.23 -10.71 -36.43
C ALA A 31 -31.26 -10.81 -35.30
N VAL A 32 -30.86 -10.45 -34.07
CA VAL A 32 -31.74 -10.48 -32.90
C VAL A 32 -32.79 -9.37 -32.97
N ALA A 33 -32.43 -8.16 -33.41
CA ALA A 33 -33.39 -7.05 -33.53
C ALA A 33 -34.46 -7.33 -34.61
N ALA A 34 -34.09 -7.99 -35.72
CA ALA A 34 -35.04 -8.35 -36.78
C ALA A 34 -36.06 -9.41 -36.33
N ASN A 35 -35.69 -10.27 -35.38
CA ASN A 35 -36.52 -11.36 -34.86
C ASN A 35 -36.71 -11.25 -33.34
N TRP A 36 -36.92 -10.02 -32.87
CA TRP A 36 -36.92 -9.71 -31.45
C TRP A 36 -37.89 -10.58 -30.64
N GLU A 37 -39.11 -10.79 -31.13
CA GLU A 37 -40.11 -11.58 -30.42
C GLU A 37 -39.69 -13.03 -30.15
N ALA A 38 -38.93 -13.64 -31.07
CA ALA A 38 -38.46 -15.00 -30.95
C ALA A 38 -37.25 -15.12 -30.01
N HIS A 39 -36.34 -14.13 -30.03
CA HIS A 39 -35.06 -14.20 -29.33
C HIS A 39 -34.98 -13.43 -28.01
N ARG A 40 -35.99 -12.60 -27.69
CA ARG A 40 -35.96 -11.74 -26.49
C ARG A 40 -35.85 -12.49 -25.17
N CYS A 41 -36.21 -13.78 -25.15
CA CYS A 41 -36.12 -14.67 -23.99
C CYS A 41 -35.00 -15.73 -24.14
N ASP A 42 -34.07 -15.54 -25.06
CA ASP A 42 -32.86 -16.37 -25.09
C ASP A 42 -31.93 -15.96 -23.92
N PRO A 43 -31.34 -16.93 -23.18
CA PRO A 43 -30.56 -16.62 -21.97
C PRO A 43 -29.41 -15.62 -22.19
N GLY A 44 -28.81 -15.61 -23.38
CA GLY A 44 -27.74 -14.68 -23.75
C GLY A 44 -28.22 -13.27 -24.16
N VAL A 45 -29.51 -13.09 -24.45
CA VAL A 45 -30.10 -11.83 -24.92
C VAL A 45 -30.70 -11.04 -23.76
N VAL A 46 -31.29 -11.70 -22.77
CA VAL A 46 -31.93 -11.07 -21.60
C VAL A 46 -31.03 -10.06 -20.86
N PRO A 47 -29.76 -10.37 -20.48
CA PRO A 47 -28.93 -9.43 -19.72
C PRO A 47 -28.45 -8.22 -20.54
N ILE A 48 -28.51 -8.30 -21.87
CA ILE A 48 -28.08 -7.26 -22.80
C ILE A 48 -29.24 -6.68 -23.63
N ALA A 49 -30.49 -6.95 -23.23
CA ALA A 49 -31.70 -6.55 -23.95
C ALA A 49 -31.76 -5.04 -24.24
N GLY A 50 -31.15 -4.21 -23.39
CA GLY A 50 -31.07 -2.76 -23.58
C GLY A 50 -30.33 -2.33 -24.85
N LEU A 51 -29.41 -3.15 -25.38
CA LEU A 51 -28.68 -2.87 -26.63
C LEU A 51 -29.55 -3.04 -27.88
N PHE A 52 -30.67 -3.76 -27.76
CA PHE A 52 -31.61 -4.05 -28.86
C PHE A 52 -32.85 -3.16 -28.82
N LYS A 53 -32.89 -2.18 -27.91
CA LYS A 53 -33.99 -1.21 -27.80
C LYS A 53 -34.21 -0.48 -29.15
N PRO A 54 -35.42 -0.53 -29.75
CA PRO A 54 -35.75 0.25 -30.94
C PRO A 54 -35.65 1.76 -30.68
N ALA A 55 -35.23 2.53 -31.69
CA ALA A 55 -35.08 3.98 -31.56
C ALA A 55 -36.41 4.71 -31.26
N GLY A 56 -37.55 4.15 -31.68
CA GLY A 56 -38.88 4.69 -31.42
C GLY A 56 -39.49 4.32 -30.06
N ASP A 57 -38.82 3.50 -29.24
CA ASP A 57 -39.34 3.12 -27.92
C ASP A 57 -39.06 4.25 -26.89
N PRO A 58 -40.07 4.75 -26.16
CA PRO A 58 -39.91 5.87 -25.24
C PRO A 58 -39.15 5.53 -23.94
N ARG A 59 -38.96 4.24 -23.62
CA ARG A 59 -38.30 3.80 -22.38
C ARG A 59 -36.79 4.03 -22.41
N SER A 60 -36.12 4.15 -21.28
CA SER A 60 -34.64 4.06 -21.26
C SER A 60 -34.17 2.65 -21.62
N ALA A 61 -32.91 2.48 -22.06
CA ALA A 61 -32.37 1.15 -22.38
C ALA A 61 -32.42 0.19 -21.17
N GLY A 62 -32.18 0.69 -19.95
CA GLY A 62 -32.30 -0.10 -18.72
C GLY A 62 -33.74 -0.49 -18.39
N GLN A 63 -34.71 0.42 -18.58
CA GLN A 63 -36.13 0.11 -18.41
C GLN A 63 -36.61 -0.92 -19.44
N PHE A 64 -36.21 -0.76 -20.71
CA PHE A 64 -36.52 -1.74 -21.77
C PHE A 64 -35.99 -3.14 -21.42
N ALA A 65 -34.74 -3.24 -20.93
CA ALA A 65 -34.16 -4.50 -20.50
C ALA A 65 -34.90 -5.12 -19.30
N THR A 66 -35.27 -4.29 -18.32
CA THR A 66 -35.97 -4.71 -17.10
C THR A 66 -37.37 -5.24 -17.42
N ASP A 67 -38.11 -4.55 -18.28
CA ASP A 67 -39.44 -4.97 -18.72
C ASP A 67 -39.36 -6.28 -19.51
N ASN A 68 -38.37 -6.41 -20.40
CA ASN A 68 -38.14 -7.63 -21.15
C ASN A 68 -37.86 -8.83 -20.23
N ALA A 69 -37.03 -8.64 -19.20
CA ALA A 69 -36.74 -9.68 -18.22
C ALA A 69 -38.02 -10.14 -17.48
N ARG A 70 -38.90 -9.20 -17.09
CA ARG A 70 -40.19 -9.51 -16.46
C ARG A 70 -41.13 -10.28 -17.39
N ASP A 71 -41.18 -9.92 -18.67
CA ASP A 71 -42.01 -10.61 -19.65
C ASP A 71 -41.50 -12.04 -19.92
N CYS A 72 -40.19 -12.22 -20.03
CA CYS A 72 -39.59 -13.55 -20.18
C CYS A 72 -39.82 -14.43 -18.95
N GLN A 73 -39.79 -13.87 -17.74
CA GLN A 73 -40.16 -14.60 -16.53
C GLN A 73 -41.59 -15.16 -16.60
N LYS A 74 -42.55 -14.38 -17.11
CA LYS A 74 -43.92 -14.86 -17.31
C LYS A 74 -43.99 -16.00 -18.32
N VAL A 75 -43.25 -15.89 -19.45
CA VAL A 75 -43.20 -16.94 -20.47
C VAL A 75 -42.61 -18.23 -19.91
N TYR A 76 -41.54 -18.16 -19.12
CA TYR A 76 -40.95 -19.35 -18.48
C TYR A 76 -41.93 -20.01 -17.50
N VAL A 77 -42.62 -19.21 -16.66
CA VAL A 77 -43.63 -19.72 -15.71
C VAL A 77 -44.81 -20.33 -16.45
N GLN A 78 -45.32 -19.69 -17.50
CA GLN A 78 -46.43 -20.22 -18.30
C GLN A 78 -46.07 -21.52 -19.02
N ASN A 79 -44.85 -21.61 -19.55
CA ASN A 79 -44.37 -22.85 -20.18
C ASN A 79 -44.21 -23.97 -19.15
N ALA A 80 -43.68 -23.67 -17.95
CA ALA A 80 -43.62 -24.63 -16.86
C ALA A 80 -45.01 -25.11 -16.41
N LEU A 81 -45.98 -24.19 -16.28
CA LEU A 81 -47.37 -24.52 -15.94
C LEU A 81 -48.07 -25.32 -17.04
N ARG A 82 -47.84 -25.00 -18.32
CA ARG A 82 -48.38 -25.79 -19.45
C ARG A 82 -47.79 -27.20 -19.48
N SER A 83 -46.49 -27.34 -19.25
CA SER A 83 -45.85 -28.65 -19.14
C SER A 83 -46.37 -29.45 -17.95
N ALA A 84 -46.64 -28.81 -16.80
CA ALA A 84 -47.24 -29.46 -15.64
C ALA A 84 -48.72 -29.84 -15.86
N ALA A 85 -49.50 -28.95 -16.49
CA ALA A 85 -50.92 -29.18 -16.79
C ALA A 85 -51.14 -30.22 -17.89
N ALA A 86 -50.17 -30.43 -18.79
CA ALA A 86 -50.23 -31.49 -19.80
C ALA A 86 -50.33 -32.89 -19.17
N GLY A 87 -49.57 -33.14 -18.09
CA GLY A 87 -49.67 -34.40 -17.34
C GLY A 87 -51.00 -34.57 -16.60
N ALA A 88 -51.60 -33.48 -16.12
CA ALA A 88 -52.93 -33.52 -15.50
C ALA A 88 -54.06 -33.77 -16.52
N LYS A 89 -53.88 -33.31 -17.77
CA LYS A 89 -54.85 -33.51 -18.85
C LYS A 89 -54.86 -34.94 -19.38
N GLU A 90 -53.71 -35.60 -19.48
CA GLU A 90 -53.63 -37.03 -19.78
C GLU A 90 -54.28 -37.90 -18.69
N LEU A 91 -54.23 -37.47 -17.42
CA LEU A 91 -54.88 -38.16 -16.31
C LEU A 91 -56.42 -37.99 -16.33
N ALA A 92 -56.90 -36.79 -16.67
CA ALA A 92 -58.33 -36.47 -16.71
C ALA A 92 -59.08 -37.17 -17.87
N GLU A 93 -58.39 -37.52 -18.96
CA GLU A 93 -58.96 -38.30 -20.08
C GLU A 93 -59.09 -39.81 -19.75
N GLY A 94 -58.43 -40.29 -18.68
CA GLY A 94 -58.50 -41.68 -18.20
C GLY A 94 -59.69 -42.01 -17.28
N GLU A 95 -60.45 -41.02 -16.80
CA GLU A 95 -61.49 -41.18 -15.77
C GLU A 95 -62.93 -40.97 -16.27
N ALA A 96 -63.26 -41.49 -17.46
CA ALA A 96 -64.67 -41.55 -17.92
C ALA A 96 -65.41 -42.84 -17.52
N ALA A 97 -64.83 -43.70 -16.68
CA ALA A 97 -65.47 -44.97 -16.33
C ALA A 97 -65.32 -45.33 -14.84
N VAL A 98 -66.48 -45.40 -14.20
CA VAL A 98 -66.82 -46.19 -13.01
C VAL A 98 -66.59 -45.53 -11.66
N VAL A 99 -67.68 -44.86 -11.23
CA VAL A 99 -68.03 -44.65 -9.83
C VAL A 99 -68.26 -46.03 -9.19
N GLY A 100 -67.34 -46.45 -8.31
CA GLY A 100 -67.74 -47.27 -7.17
C GLY A 100 -66.70 -48.20 -6.57
N VAL A 101 -65.63 -47.69 -5.97
CA VAL A 101 -64.95 -48.39 -4.87
C VAL A 101 -64.20 -47.39 -3.97
N ALA A 102 -64.76 -47.01 -2.81
CA ALA A 102 -64.06 -46.14 -1.86
C ALA A 102 -62.82 -46.79 -1.18
N GLY A 103 -62.65 -48.11 -1.29
CA GLY A 103 -61.42 -48.82 -0.92
C GLY A 103 -60.33 -48.80 -1.99
N GLU A 104 -60.69 -48.80 -3.28
CA GLU A 104 -59.72 -48.55 -4.35
C GLU A 104 -59.37 -47.07 -4.41
N VAL A 105 -60.23 -46.12 -4.02
CA VAL A 105 -59.85 -44.69 -4.01
C VAL A 105 -58.59 -44.43 -3.18
N VAL A 106 -58.37 -45.14 -2.06
CA VAL A 106 -57.12 -44.98 -1.28
C VAL A 106 -55.96 -45.71 -1.95
N GLY A 107 -56.18 -46.90 -2.54
CA GLY A 107 -55.17 -47.63 -3.30
C GLY A 107 -54.74 -46.91 -4.58
N VAL A 108 -55.70 -46.30 -5.28
CA VAL A 108 -55.59 -45.46 -6.45
C VAL A 108 -55.00 -44.12 -6.07
N LEU A 109 -55.38 -43.47 -4.95
CA LEU A 109 -54.68 -42.26 -4.48
C LEU A 109 -53.23 -42.56 -4.13
N THR A 110 -52.95 -43.71 -3.54
CA THR A 110 -51.56 -44.12 -3.23
C THR A 110 -50.80 -44.50 -4.51
N ALA A 111 -51.46 -45.14 -5.47
CA ALA A 111 -50.89 -45.46 -6.78
C ALA A 111 -50.66 -44.20 -7.61
N VAL A 112 -51.64 -43.31 -7.73
CA VAL A 112 -51.54 -41.99 -8.34
C VAL A 112 -50.49 -41.16 -7.64
N PHE A 113 -50.40 -41.17 -6.31
CA PHE A 113 -49.32 -40.46 -5.61
C PHE A 113 -47.96 -41.09 -5.88
N LYS A 114 -47.87 -42.43 -5.92
CA LYS A 114 -46.63 -43.14 -6.26
C LYS A 114 -46.21 -42.90 -7.71
N ASP A 115 -47.15 -42.89 -8.64
CA ASP A 115 -46.95 -42.68 -10.07
C ASP A 115 -46.65 -41.19 -10.33
N LEU A 116 -47.34 -40.27 -9.67
CA LEU A 116 -47.03 -38.84 -9.67
C LEU A 116 -45.65 -38.59 -9.08
N TRP A 117 -45.32 -39.23 -7.95
CA TRP A 117 -44.01 -39.17 -7.34
C TRP A 117 -42.94 -39.77 -8.26
N GLN A 118 -43.24 -40.87 -8.94
CA GLN A 118 -42.34 -41.51 -9.89
C GLN A 118 -42.13 -40.63 -11.12
N VAL A 119 -43.17 -40.00 -11.66
CA VAL A 119 -43.06 -39.01 -12.75
C VAL A 119 -42.27 -37.79 -12.30
N CYS A 120 -42.54 -37.25 -11.09
CA CYS A 120 -41.75 -36.17 -10.52
C CYS A 120 -40.30 -36.58 -10.30
N TYR A 121 -40.05 -37.80 -9.85
CA TYR A 121 -38.73 -38.35 -9.60
C TYR A 121 -37.99 -38.64 -10.90
N GLU A 122 -38.66 -39.14 -11.94
CA GLU A 122 -38.11 -39.38 -13.28
C GLU A 122 -37.85 -38.06 -14.02
N ALA A 123 -38.75 -37.09 -13.91
CA ALA A 123 -38.54 -35.73 -14.43
C ALA A 123 -37.38 -35.04 -13.69
N TYR A 124 -37.31 -35.18 -12.36
CA TYR A 124 -36.23 -34.65 -11.55
C TYR A 124 -34.90 -35.36 -11.83
N SER A 125 -34.89 -36.69 -11.95
CA SER A 125 -33.68 -37.45 -12.23
C SER A 125 -33.17 -37.18 -13.64
N THR A 126 -34.05 -37.10 -14.64
CA THR A 126 -33.73 -36.67 -16.01
C THR A 126 -33.21 -35.23 -16.04
N PHE A 127 -33.84 -34.32 -15.29
CA PHE A 127 -33.36 -32.94 -15.14
C PHE A 127 -31.98 -32.91 -14.48
N MET A 128 -31.78 -33.64 -13.38
CA MET A 128 -30.51 -33.72 -12.66
C MET A 128 -29.42 -34.38 -13.50
N GLU A 129 -29.76 -35.35 -14.35
CA GLU A 129 -28.83 -35.99 -15.27
C GLU A 129 -28.41 -35.04 -16.38
N ARG A 130 -29.35 -34.27 -16.96
CA ARG A 130 -29.02 -33.17 -17.88
C ARG A 130 -28.20 -32.08 -17.20
N MET A 131 -28.53 -31.72 -15.96
CA MET A 131 -27.76 -30.77 -15.16
C MET A 131 -26.38 -31.28 -14.80
N ARG A 132 -26.18 -32.59 -14.59
CA ARG A 132 -24.84 -33.18 -14.45
C ARG A 132 -24.03 -33.04 -15.73
N GLY A 133 -24.66 -33.20 -16.89
CA GLY A 133 -24.04 -32.91 -18.19
C GLY A 133 -23.59 -31.45 -18.30
N VAL A 134 -24.49 -30.51 -17.97
CA VAL A 134 -24.19 -29.06 -17.97
C VAL A 134 -23.12 -28.70 -16.95
N ALA A 135 -23.19 -29.24 -15.72
CA ALA A 135 -22.19 -29.04 -14.68
C ALA A 135 -20.83 -29.62 -15.08
N GLY A 136 -20.80 -30.73 -15.82
CA GLY A 136 -19.58 -31.28 -16.41
C GLY A 136 -18.95 -30.34 -17.43
N LEU A 137 -19.75 -29.79 -18.36
CA LEU A 137 -19.30 -28.78 -19.31
C LEU A 137 -18.80 -27.52 -18.61
N PHE A 138 -19.52 -27.05 -17.60
CA PHE A 138 -19.15 -25.88 -16.81
C PHE A 138 -17.87 -26.09 -16.00
N ARG A 139 -17.70 -27.26 -15.38
CA ARG A 139 -16.46 -27.63 -14.69
C ARG A 139 -15.28 -27.66 -15.67
N ASN A 140 -15.46 -28.28 -16.83
CA ASN A 140 -14.40 -28.35 -17.86
C ASN A 140 -14.05 -26.95 -18.39
N PHE A 141 -15.05 -26.07 -18.54
CA PHE A 141 -14.84 -24.67 -18.87
C PHE A 141 -14.04 -23.94 -17.77
N LEU A 142 -14.43 -24.04 -16.50
CA LEU A 142 -13.72 -23.41 -15.38
C LEU A 142 -12.28 -23.91 -15.25
N VAL A 143 -12.05 -25.22 -15.42
CA VAL A 143 -10.69 -25.79 -15.45
C VAL A 143 -9.88 -25.23 -16.62
N GLY A 144 -10.51 -25.08 -17.80
CA GLY A 144 -9.88 -24.44 -18.95
C GLY A 144 -9.52 -22.96 -18.71
N VAL A 145 -10.42 -22.20 -18.09
CA VAL A 145 -10.20 -20.79 -17.70
C VAL A 145 -9.09 -20.69 -16.66
N HIS A 146 -9.10 -21.52 -15.62
CA HIS A 146 -8.04 -21.55 -14.61
C HIS A 146 -6.67 -21.81 -15.24
N GLY A 147 -6.56 -22.82 -16.11
CA GLY A 147 -5.32 -23.10 -16.83
C GLY A 147 -4.88 -21.96 -17.77
N MET A 148 -5.83 -21.17 -18.31
CA MET A 148 -5.52 -19.97 -19.08
C MET A 148 -4.98 -18.84 -18.19
N VAL A 149 -5.57 -18.63 -17.02
CA VAL A 149 -5.13 -17.62 -16.04
C VAL A 149 -3.72 -17.94 -15.53
N GLU A 150 -3.43 -19.20 -15.18
CA GLU A 150 -2.09 -19.62 -14.76
C GLU A 150 -1.03 -19.34 -15.84
N ARG A 151 -1.36 -19.60 -17.11
CA ARG A 151 -0.47 -19.30 -18.25
C ARG A 151 -0.28 -17.79 -18.43
N LEU A 152 -1.33 -17.00 -18.24
CA LEU A 152 -1.26 -15.55 -18.33
C LEU A 152 -0.44 -14.95 -17.18
N GLN A 153 -0.59 -15.47 -15.96
CA GLN A 153 0.22 -15.09 -14.81
C GLN A 153 1.69 -15.46 -15.03
N ALA A 154 1.98 -16.67 -15.52
CA ALA A 154 3.34 -17.08 -15.85
C ALA A 154 3.97 -16.19 -16.94
N ALA A 155 3.20 -15.82 -17.97
CA ALA A 155 3.64 -14.90 -19.00
C ALA A 155 3.92 -13.50 -18.45
N ALA A 156 3.03 -12.96 -17.60
CA ALA A 156 3.21 -11.67 -16.95
C ALA A 156 4.44 -11.64 -16.03
N LEU A 157 4.62 -12.68 -15.20
CA LEU A 157 5.80 -12.83 -14.35
C LEU A 157 7.09 -12.92 -15.16
N SER A 158 7.08 -13.66 -16.28
CA SER A 158 8.22 -13.73 -17.20
C SER A 158 8.59 -12.36 -17.78
N ILE A 159 7.60 -11.53 -18.13
CA ILE A 159 7.84 -10.15 -18.61
C ILE A 159 8.47 -9.30 -17.50
N VAL A 160 7.94 -9.36 -16.28
CA VAL A 160 8.47 -8.60 -15.13
C VAL A 160 9.91 -9.01 -14.82
N PHE A 161 10.20 -10.31 -14.72
CA PHE A 161 11.56 -10.80 -14.50
C PHE A 161 12.48 -10.48 -15.68
N GLY A 162 11.97 -10.49 -16.91
CA GLY A 162 12.71 -10.04 -18.10
C GLY A 162 13.10 -8.57 -18.01
N LEU A 163 12.19 -7.69 -17.57
CA LEU A 163 12.47 -6.26 -17.37
C LEU A 163 13.49 -6.03 -16.25
N ILE A 164 13.35 -6.74 -15.12
CA ILE A 164 14.33 -6.69 -14.02
C ILE A 164 15.69 -7.16 -14.54
N GLY A 165 15.73 -8.23 -15.34
CA GLY A 165 16.94 -8.73 -16.00
C GLY A 165 17.59 -7.69 -16.90
N ILE A 166 16.81 -6.98 -17.72
CA ILE A 166 17.30 -5.90 -18.58
C ILE A 166 17.87 -4.73 -17.75
N ILE A 167 17.17 -4.29 -16.70
CA ILE A 167 17.61 -3.19 -15.83
C ILE A 167 18.91 -3.56 -15.12
N THR A 168 18.96 -4.74 -14.49
CA THR A 168 20.14 -5.26 -13.79
C THR A 168 21.32 -5.45 -14.73
N ALA A 169 21.10 -5.97 -15.94
CA ALA A 169 22.13 -6.06 -16.98
C ALA A 169 22.64 -4.67 -17.40
N SER A 170 21.76 -3.68 -17.56
CA SER A 170 22.13 -2.30 -17.92
C SER A 170 22.96 -1.64 -16.82
N VAL A 171 22.55 -1.77 -15.56
CA VAL A 171 23.29 -1.24 -14.40
C VAL A 171 24.66 -1.93 -14.29
N SER A 172 24.71 -3.25 -14.45
CA SER A 172 25.96 -4.01 -14.41
C SER A 172 26.89 -3.63 -15.56
N ALA A 173 26.37 -3.40 -16.77
CA ALA A 173 27.16 -2.93 -17.90
C ALA A 173 27.78 -1.54 -17.64
N VAL A 174 27.01 -0.62 -17.03
CA VAL A 174 27.52 0.69 -16.62
C VAL A 174 28.59 0.55 -15.53
N GLN A 175 28.39 -0.32 -14.54
CA GLN A 175 29.39 -0.59 -13.50
C GLN A 175 30.68 -1.16 -14.08
N VAL A 176 30.60 -2.14 -14.99
CA VAL A 176 31.77 -2.72 -15.67
C VAL A 176 32.48 -1.66 -16.50
N ALA A 177 31.75 -0.85 -17.28
CA ALA A 177 32.33 0.24 -18.06
C ALA A 177 33.07 1.25 -17.16
N LEU A 178 32.49 1.58 -15.99
CA LEU A 178 33.10 2.47 -15.02
C LEU A 178 34.35 1.86 -14.37
N ILE A 179 34.33 0.57 -14.02
CA ILE A 179 35.51 -0.15 -13.50
C ILE A 179 36.64 -0.14 -14.52
N VAL A 180 36.34 -0.47 -15.78
CA VAL A 180 37.33 -0.45 -16.87
C VAL A 180 37.90 0.96 -17.07
N ALA A 181 37.06 1.99 -17.05
CA ALA A 181 37.50 3.38 -17.15
C ALA A 181 38.45 3.78 -16.01
N ILE A 182 38.15 3.39 -14.77
CA ILE A 182 39.03 3.64 -13.61
C ILE A 182 40.38 2.92 -13.78
N VAL A 183 40.38 1.67 -14.25
CA VAL A 183 41.63 0.90 -14.48
C VAL A 183 42.49 1.57 -15.55
N ILE A 184 41.89 2.00 -16.68
CA ILE A 184 42.61 2.70 -17.76
C ILE A 184 43.22 4.00 -17.23
N VAL A 185 42.45 4.80 -16.49
CA VAL A 185 42.93 6.04 -15.87
C VAL A 185 44.10 5.74 -14.92
N GLY A 186 44.01 4.68 -14.11
CA GLY A 186 45.10 4.25 -13.22
C GLY A 186 46.39 3.88 -13.97
N ILE A 187 46.29 3.17 -15.09
CA ILE A 187 47.44 2.82 -15.95
C ILE A 187 48.06 4.09 -16.56
N LEU A 188 47.24 5.02 -17.06
CA LEU A 188 47.73 6.28 -17.63
C LEU A 188 48.49 7.12 -16.59
N ILE A 189 48.00 7.17 -15.34
CA ILE A 189 48.70 7.84 -14.24
C ILE A 189 50.03 7.14 -13.92
N ALA A 190 50.05 5.81 -13.85
CA ALA A 190 51.28 5.06 -13.58
C ALA A 190 52.35 5.27 -14.68
N LEU A 191 51.94 5.23 -15.96
CA LEU A 191 52.83 5.52 -17.09
C LEU A 191 53.36 6.95 -17.05
N GLN A 192 52.56 7.93 -16.64
CA GLN A 192 53.00 9.32 -16.49
C GLN A 192 54.12 9.47 -15.44
N VAL A 193 54.05 8.70 -14.35
CA VAL A 193 55.10 8.71 -13.31
C VAL A 193 56.40 8.08 -13.85
N ILE A 194 56.30 6.97 -14.59
CA ILE A 194 57.47 6.26 -15.14
C ILE A 194 58.13 7.05 -16.28
N LEU A 195 57.33 7.66 -17.16
CA LEU A 195 57.79 8.38 -18.37
C LEU A 195 57.87 9.89 -18.17
N PHE A 196 57.95 10.36 -16.92
CA PHE A 196 57.84 11.77 -16.54
C PHE A 196 58.76 12.70 -17.36
N PHE A 197 60.02 12.32 -17.56
CA PHE A 197 61.00 13.11 -18.31
C PHE A 197 60.72 13.16 -19.82
N LEU A 198 60.10 12.11 -20.39
CA LEU A 198 59.77 12.03 -21.82
C LEU A 198 58.47 12.79 -22.13
N LEU A 199 57.50 12.73 -21.22
CA LEU A 199 56.17 13.32 -21.40
C LEU A 199 56.07 14.74 -20.82
N LEU A 200 57.17 15.31 -20.30
CA LEU A 200 57.21 16.64 -19.68
C LEU A 200 56.57 17.75 -20.53
N PRO A 201 56.81 17.89 -21.85
CA PRO A 201 56.17 18.94 -22.66
C PRO A 201 54.65 18.77 -22.85
N ILE A 202 54.11 17.57 -22.65
CA ILE A 202 52.67 17.27 -22.79
C ILE A 202 51.98 16.93 -21.46
N SER A 203 52.73 16.91 -20.35
CA SER A 203 52.24 16.53 -19.01
C SER A 203 51.07 17.40 -18.54
N GLY A 204 51.07 18.69 -18.86
CA GLY A 204 49.97 19.60 -18.54
C GLY A 204 48.65 19.22 -19.22
N LEU A 205 48.69 18.75 -20.47
CA LEU A 205 47.49 18.29 -21.19
C LEU A 205 46.94 17.02 -20.55
N ILE A 206 47.80 16.07 -20.22
CA ILE A 206 47.42 14.79 -19.60
C ILE A 206 46.77 15.03 -18.24
N ILE A 207 47.40 15.85 -17.37
CA ILE A 207 46.86 16.20 -16.05
C ILE A 207 45.46 16.84 -16.18
N THR A 208 45.29 17.74 -17.15
CA THR A 208 44.01 18.43 -17.36
C THR A 208 42.91 17.45 -17.79
N VAL A 209 43.19 16.56 -18.74
CA VAL A 209 42.22 15.56 -19.21
C VAL A 209 41.87 14.56 -18.11
N THR A 210 42.87 14.08 -17.35
CA THR A 210 42.63 13.15 -16.24
C THR A 210 41.83 13.79 -15.11
N ALA A 211 42.08 15.07 -14.80
CA ALA A 211 41.30 15.81 -13.81
C ALA A 211 39.82 15.95 -14.22
N ILE A 212 39.56 16.30 -15.49
CA ILE A 212 38.19 16.40 -16.02
C ILE A 212 37.46 15.05 -15.94
N ILE A 213 38.09 13.97 -16.41
CA ILE A 213 37.50 12.62 -16.37
C ILE A 213 37.22 12.21 -14.91
N SER A 214 38.14 12.48 -13.98
CA SER A 214 37.97 12.13 -12.57
C SER A 214 36.79 12.86 -11.94
N VAL A 215 36.61 14.15 -12.24
CA VAL A 215 35.45 14.93 -11.78
C VAL A 215 34.15 14.36 -12.34
N VAL A 216 34.11 14.01 -13.63
CA VAL A 216 32.91 13.42 -14.26
C VAL A 216 32.57 12.06 -13.65
N VAL A 217 33.54 11.17 -13.47
CA VAL A 217 33.32 9.83 -12.89
C VAL A 217 32.80 9.96 -11.44
N VAL A 218 33.40 10.82 -10.62
CA VAL A 218 32.95 11.06 -9.24
C VAL A 218 31.56 11.69 -9.22
N ALA A 219 31.29 12.67 -10.09
CA ALA A 219 29.97 13.32 -10.16
C ALA A 219 28.87 12.33 -10.57
N VAL A 220 29.11 11.48 -11.57
CA VAL A 220 28.15 10.45 -12.00
C VAL A 220 27.94 9.40 -10.92
N ALA A 221 29.01 8.89 -10.30
CA ALA A 221 28.89 7.92 -9.21
C ALA A 221 28.13 8.50 -8.00
N THR A 222 28.41 9.76 -7.65
CA THR A 222 27.72 10.46 -6.56
C THR A 222 26.27 10.74 -6.91
N ALA A 223 25.95 11.11 -8.16
CA ALA A 223 24.59 11.36 -8.60
C ALA A 223 23.74 10.07 -8.62
N VAL A 224 24.32 8.95 -9.05
CA VAL A 224 23.65 7.63 -8.99
C VAL A 224 23.39 7.23 -7.55
N ALA A 225 24.38 7.35 -6.65
CA ALA A 225 24.22 7.04 -5.24
C ALA A 225 23.24 8.01 -4.54
N ALA A 226 23.24 9.29 -4.88
CA ALA A 226 22.32 10.27 -4.33
C ALA A 226 20.89 10.07 -4.83
N ALA A 227 20.70 9.68 -6.10
CA ALA A 227 19.37 9.39 -6.65
C ALA A 227 18.74 8.15 -5.98
N THR A 228 19.53 7.10 -5.74
CA THR A 228 19.05 5.90 -5.03
C THR A 228 18.78 6.18 -3.55
N VAL A 229 19.50 7.13 -2.93
CA VAL A 229 19.31 7.53 -1.53
C VAL A 229 18.30 8.68 -1.37
N ALA A 230 17.91 9.39 -2.42
CA ALA A 230 16.90 10.46 -2.30
C ALA A 230 15.47 9.91 -2.43
N GLU A 231 15.26 8.83 -3.17
CA GLU A 231 13.93 8.21 -3.32
C GLU A 231 13.58 7.23 -2.18
N LEU A 232 14.54 6.84 -1.34
CA LEU A 232 14.32 5.84 -0.29
C LEU A 232 14.02 6.41 1.11
N PHE A 233 14.13 7.72 1.32
CA PHE A 233 14.31 8.25 2.67
C PHE A 233 13.44 9.45 3.00
N THR A 234 12.12 9.28 2.90
CA THR A 234 11.24 9.96 3.87
C THR A 234 9.88 9.27 3.99
N PRO A 235 9.29 9.25 5.20
CA PRO A 235 7.92 8.81 5.36
C PRO A 235 7.02 9.87 4.75
N GLY A 236 6.36 9.57 3.64
CA GLY A 236 5.50 10.53 2.97
C GLY A 236 4.11 10.60 3.59
N VAL A 237 4.01 10.69 4.92
CA VAL A 237 2.76 10.90 5.67
C VAL A 237 2.86 12.19 6.50
N CYS A 238 3.18 13.34 5.88
CA CYS A 238 3.33 14.62 6.57
C CYS A 238 2.86 15.85 5.76
N PHE A 239 2.61 16.95 6.44
CA PHE A 239 2.24 18.24 5.87
C PHE A 239 3.45 19.17 5.74
N ALA A 240 3.41 20.07 4.77
CA ALA A 240 4.37 21.18 4.71
C ALA A 240 4.09 22.19 5.83
N ALA A 241 5.15 22.85 6.32
CA ALA A 241 5.01 24.02 7.19
C ALA A 241 4.06 25.08 6.59
N GLY A 242 3.31 25.76 7.45
CA GLY A 242 2.26 26.72 7.13
C GLY A 242 0.87 26.11 6.96
N THR A 243 0.74 24.78 6.93
CA THR A 243 -0.56 24.10 6.86
C THR A 243 -1.45 24.47 8.05
N GLN A 244 -2.67 24.94 7.80
CA GLN A 244 -3.55 25.50 8.83
C GLN A 244 -4.39 24.42 9.51
N VAL A 245 -4.03 24.04 10.74
CA VAL A 245 -4.77 23.06 11.55
C VAL A 245 -5.93 23.74 12.28
N LEU A 246 -7.11 23.12 12.25
CA LEU A 246 -8.32 23.64 12.88
C LEU A 246 -8.37 23.25 14.36
N LEU A 247 -8.49 24.25 15.23
CA LEU A 247 -8.60 24.07 16.68
C LEU A 247 -10.04 23.89 17.15
N ARG A 248 -10.22 23.47 18.40
CA ARG A 248 -11.52 23.32 19.05
C ARG A 248 -12.43 24.53 18.81
N GLY A 249 -13.66 24.27 18.36
CA GLY A 249 -14.62 25.31 17.98
C GLY A 249 -14.59 25.69 16.49
N GLY A 250 -13.63 25.15 15.71
CA GLY A 250 -13.63 25.15 14.24
C GLY A 250 -13.40 26.48 13.54
N THR A 251 -13.33 27.59 14.28
CA THR A 251 -13.18 28.95 13.72
C THR A 251 -11.72 29.41 13.68
N SER A 252 -10.92 29.09 14.70
CA SER A 252 -9.50 29.39 14.76
C SER A 252 -8.63 28.32 14.09
N THR A 253 -7.56 28.75 13.43
CA THR A 253 -6.50 27.88 12.92
C THR A 253 -5.14 28.34 13.43
N ILE A 254 -4.21 27.41 13.53
CA ILE A 254 -2.78 27.69 13.72
C ILE A 254 -1.97 26.91 12.67
N PRO A 255 -0.80 27.42 12.24
CA PRO A 255 0.07 26.67 11.36
C PRO A 255 0.57 25.39 12.07
N ILE A 256 0.74 24.30 11.33
CA ILE A 256 1.03 22.97 11.89
C ILE A 256 2.32 22.94 12.72
N GLU A 257 3.33 23.71 12.34
CA GLU A 257 4.59 23.87 13.07
C GLU A 257 4.44 24.57 14.43
N ALA A 258 3.31 25.24 14.67
CA ALA A 258 2.97 25.87 15.95
C ALA A 258 2.05 24.99 16.81
N VAL A 259 1.59 23.85 16.30
CA VAL A 259 0.76 22.91 17.07
C VAL A 259 1.64 22.20 18.09
N GLY A 260 1.30 22.35 19.36
CA GLY A 260 1.97 21.67 20.47
C GLY A 260 1.22 20.42 20.95
N VAL A 261 1.92 19.52 21.62
CA VAL A 261 1.29 18.38 22.31
C VAL A 261 0.34 18.89 23.40
N GLY A 262 -0.86 18.32 23.45
CA GLY A 262 -1.94 18.69 24.36
C GLY A 262 -2.98 19.63 23.76
N GLU A 263 -2.73 20.22 22.58
CA GLU A 263 -3.71 21.05 21.87
C GLU A 263 -4.97 20.26 21.50
N LEU A 264 -6.12 20.93 21.53
CA LEU A 264 -7.41 20.35 21.17
C LEU A 264 -7.83 20.79 19.76
N LEU A 265 -8.06 19.81 18.90
CA LEU A 265 -8.44 20.00 17.50
C LEU A 265 -9.95 20.19 17.35
N ALA A 266 -10.38 20.62 16.16
CA ALA A 266 -11.77 20.95 15.89
C ALA A 266 -12.75 19.77 16.05
N ASP A 267 -12.28 18.54 15.87
CA ASP A 267 -13.06 17.31 16.06
C ASP A 267 -13.08 16.82 17.51
N GLY A 268 -12.47 17.58 18.44
CA GLY A 268 -12.34 17.22 19.85
C GLY A 268 -11.11 16.36 20.16
N GLY A 269 -10.35 15.95 19.15
CA GLY A 269 -9.10 15.20 19.33
C GLY A 269 -8.05 16.01 20.05
N ARG A 270 -7.23 15.34 20.86
CA ARG A 270 -6.06 15.94 21.51
C ARG A 270 -4.80 15.49 20.79
N VAL A 271 -3.87 16.40 20.55
CA VAL A 271 -2.53 16.06 20.03
C VAL A 271 -1.73 15.36 21.13
N THR A 272 -1.29 14.13 20.88
CA THR A 272 -0.48 13.30 21.79
C THR A 272 1.01 13.26 21.40
N ALA A 273 1.31 13.44 20.10
CA ALA A 273 2.67 13.55 19.59
C ALA A 273 2.77 14.58 18.45
N VAL A 274 3.94 15.22 18.33
CA VAL A 274 4.30 16.06 17.19
C VAL A 274 5.53 15.48 16.52
N HIS A 275 5.41 15.20 15.23
CA HIS A 275 6.47 14.65 14.40
C HIS A 275 7.00 15.73 13.48
N ARG A 276 8.33 15.84 13.40
CA ARG A 276 9.02 16.77 12.49
C ARG A 276 10.02 16.01 11.65
N PHE A 277 10.04 16.28 10.35
CA PHE A 277 10.94 15.66 9.38
C PHE A 277 11.57 16.70 8.46
N GLN A 278 12.65 16.29 7.82
CA GLN A 278 13.26 17.01 6.71
C GLN A 278 13.28 16.12 5.48
N SER A 279 12.59 16.56 4.43
CA SER A 279 12.36 15.76 3.23
C SER A 279 12.57 16.55 1.94
N ALA A 280 13.02 15.86 0.89
CA ALA A 280 13.05 16.36 -0.49
C ALA A 280 11.87 15.86 -1.35
N ASP A 281 10.90 15.19 -0.73
CA ASP A 281 9.81 14.52 -1.44
C ASP A 281 8.91 15.50 -2.17
N ALA A 282 8.27 14.96 -3.21
CA ALA A 282 7.27 15.70 -3.94
C ALA A 282 6.05 15.93 -3.05
N LEU A 283 5.63 17.20 -2.96
CA LEU A 283 4.39 17.55 -2.31
C LEU A 283 3.25 17.51 -3.33
N TRP A 284 2.06 17.30 -2.80
CA TRP A 284 0.79 17.38 -3.48
C TRP A 284 -0.02 18.51 -2.86
N GLU A 285 -0.81 19.17 -3.69
CA GLU A 285 -1.77 20.17 -3.28
C GLU A 285 -3.16 19.57 -3.39
N LEU A 286 -3.86 19.49 -2.26
CA LEU A 286 -5.24 19.05 -2.17
C LEU A 286 -6.07 20.13 -1.50
N GLY A 287 -6.92 20.81 -2.27
CA GLY A 287 -7.77 21.88 -1.75
C GLY A 287 -6.98 23.02 -1.08
N GLY A 288 -5.78 23.35 -1.56
CA GLY A 288 -4.91 24.38 -0.98
C GLY A 288 -4.01 23.90 0.16
N VAL A 289 -4.13 22.64 0.60
CA VAL A 289 -3.24 22.03 1.59
C VAL A 289 -2.07 21.36 0.88
N ARG A 290 -0.84 21.68 1.31
CA ARG A 290 0.38 21.04 0.80
C ARG A 290 0.80 19.89 1.71
N VAL A 291 0.82 18.69 1.16
CA VAL A 291 0.98 17.44 1.91
C VAL A 291 1.74 16.43 1.04
N THR A 292 2.43 15.47 1.64
CA THR A 292 3.08 14.38 0.92
C THR A 292 2.04 13.48 0.22
N GLY A 293 2.47 12.75 -0.82
CA GLY A 293 1.54 12.00 -1.68
C GLY A 293 0.94 10.76 -1.01
N ASP A 294 1.65 10.22 -0.04
CA ASP A 294 1.39 8.98 0.67
C ASP A 294 0.53 9.23 1.92
N HIS A 295 0.30 10.50 2.28
CA HIS A 295 -0.54 10.87 3.40
C HIS A 295 -1.99 10.48 3.12
N LEU A 296 -2.70 9.93 4.11
CA LEU A 296 -4.06 9.47 3.93
C LEU A 296 -5.09 10.57 4.19
N VAL A 297 -6.04 10.73 3.27
CA VAL A 297 -7.15 11.70 3.36
C VAL A 297 -8.49 10.99 3.33
N TYR A 298 -9.44 11.45 4.13
CA TYR A 298 -10.80 10.92 4.13
C TYR A 298 -11.60 11.51 2.96
N SER A 299 -11.98 10.68 1.99
CA SER A 299 -12.78 11.05 0.83
C SER A 299 -13.57 9.87 0.27
N PRO A 300 -14.91 9.88 0.46
CA PRO A 300 -15.69 8.89 1.26
C PRO A 300 -14.98 7.70 1.93
N GLU A 301 -13.91 7.18 1.35
CA GLU A 301 -13.03 6.16 1.90
C GLU A 301 -11.66 6.79 2.23
N LEU A 302 -10.82 6.05 2.96
CA LEU A 302 -9.47 6.51 3.27
C LEU A 302 -8.56 6.25 2.07
N VAL A 303 -7.97 7.29 1.49
CA VAL A 303 -7.12 7.16 0.28
C VAL A 303 -5.84 7.97 0.43
N ALA A 304 -4.75 7.52 -0.18
CA ALA A 304 -3.53 8.32 -0.30
C ALA A 304 -3.81 9.60 -1.10
N VAL A 305 -3.23 10.74 -0.71
CA VAL A 305 -3.44 12.03 -1.37
C VAL A 305 -3.06 11.98 -2.85
N SER A 306 -1.98 11.29 -3.19
CA SER A 306 -1.53 11.11 -4.59
C SER A 306 -2.54 10.36 -5.45
N ALA A 307 -3.40 9.52 -4.84
CA ALA A 307 -4.50 8.82 -5.51
C ALA A 307 -5.81 9.62 -5.50
N HIS A 308 -5.90 10.71 -4.74
CA HIS A 308 -7.11 11.52 -4.64
C HIS A 308 -7.35 12.29 -5.96
N PRO A 309 -8.56 12.23 -6.57
CA PRO A 309 -8.82 12.78 -7.91
C PRO A 309 -8.66 14.30 -8.01
N ALA A 310 -8.84 15.01 -6.90
CA ALA A 310 -8.64 16.46 -6.83
C ALA A 310 -7.21 16.89 -6.47
N ALA A 311 -6.33 15.95 -6.10
CA ALA A 311 -4.96 16.29 -5.72
C ALA A 311 -4.12 16.57 -6.97
N ARG A 312 -3.22 17.54 -6.85
CA ARG A 312 -2.30 17.92 -7.92
C ARG A 312 -0.89 17.86 -7.38
N ARG A 313 0.01 17.20 -8.10
CA ARG A 313 1.43 17.23 -7.75
C ARG A 313 1.93 18.67 -7.85
N VAL A 314 2.54 19.18 -6.78
CA VAL A 314 3.14 20.51 -6.77
C VAL A 314 4.38 20.44 -7.65
N GLU A 315 4.36 21.15 -8.78
CA GLU A 315 5.52 21.22 -9.66
C GLU A 315 6.71 21.80 -8.91
N ARG A 316 7.86 21.16 -9.12
CA ARG A 316 9.11 21.59 -8.52
C ARG A 316 9.51 22.95 -9.11
N THR A 317 9.86 23.89 -8.24
CA THR A 317 10.29 25.23 -8.69
C THR A 317 11.55 25.15 -9.57
N TRP A 318 11.83 26.17 -10.39
CA TRP A 318 13.07 26.21 -11.21
C TRP A 318 14.33 25.99 -10.34
N ALA A 319 14.36 26.51 -9.10
CA ALA A 319 15.44 26.26 -8.15
C ALA A 319 15.63 24.75 -7.84
N GLU A 320 14.54 24.00 -7.72
CA GLU A 320 14.55 22.55 -7.52
C GLU A 320 14.92 21.77 -8.80
N TRP A 321 14.71 22.37 -9.98
CA TRP A 321 15.15 21.82 -11.25
C TRP A 321 16.67 21.96 -11.44
N LEU A 322 17.25 23.09 -11.06
CA LEU A 322 18.70 23.33 -11.08
C LEU A 322 19.46 22.37 -10.14
N TRP A 323 18.84 21.92 -9.05
CA TRP A 323 19.40 20.87 -8.19
C TRP A 323 19.68 19.55 -8.94
N ARG A 324 18.79 19.10 -9.86
CA ARG A 324 19.04 17.88 -10.67
C ARG A 324 20.25 18.01 -11.59
N LEU A 325 20.68 19.23 -11.90
CA LEU A 325 21.88 19.51 -12.69
C LEU A 325 23.16 19.50 -11.84
N GLY A 326 23.08 19.10 -10.56
CA GLY A 326 24.25 18.86 -9.71
C GLY A 326 24.95 20.13 -9.19
N THR A 327 24.31 21.30 -9.34
CA THR A 327 24.94 22.58 -8.99
C THR A 327 24.57 23.10 -7.60
N TRP A 328 23.55 22.54 -6.92
CA TRP A 328 23.02 23.05 -5.65
C TRP A 328 22.59 21.94 -4.67
N ARG A 329 22.45 22.27 -3.37
CA ARG A 329 21.95 21.35 -2.33
C ARG A 329 20.44 21.07 -2.51
N PRO A 330 19.93 19.87 -2.16
CA PRO A 330 18.49 19.58 -2.25
C PRO A 330 17.70 20.61 -1.45
N VAL A 331 16.57 21.05 -2.01
CA VAL A 331 15.60 21.88 -1.28
C VAL A 331 14.92 20.97 -0.28
N VAL A 332 15.51 20.90 0.92
CA VAL A 332 14.95 20.18 2.05
C VAL A 332 13.81 21.03 2.62
N ARG A 333 12.63 20.44 2.73
CA ARG A 333 11.45 21.05 3.31
C ARG A 333 11.22 20.47 4.70
N ASP A 334 10.87 21.34 5.63
CA ASP A 334 10.38 20.92 6.94
C ASP A 334 8.95 20.38 6.78
N LEU A 335 8.77 19.12 7.15
CA LEU A 335 7.48 18.45 7.18
C LEU A 335 7.05 18.18 8.62
N TRP A 336 5.74 18.20 8.85
CA TRP A 336 5.13 18.05 10.16
C TRP A 336 3.98 17.06 10.11
N CYS A 337 3.87 16.21 11.11
CA CYS A 337 2.69 15.37 11.32
C CYS A 337 2.34 15.35 12.81
N LEU A 338 1.15 14.88 13.12
CA LEU A 338 0.63 14.82 14.48
C LEU A 338 0.20 13.38 14.76
N THR A 339 0.27 12.97 16.01
CA THR A 339 -0.56 11.87 16.52
C THR A 339 -1.62 12.48 17.42
N THR A 340 -2.84 11.99 17.30
CA THR A 340 -4.04 12.53 17.93
C THR A 340 -4.85 11.40 18.54
N THR A 341 -5.68 11.71 19.53
CA THR A 341 -6.60 10.72 20.12
C THR A 341 -7.74 10.33 19.19
N THR A 342 -8.04 11.11 18.14
CA THR A 342 -9.14 10.83 17.22
C THR A 342 -8.68 10.20 15.91
N ARG A 343 -7.37 9.94 15.76
CA ARG A 343 -6.71 9.45 14.53
C ARG A 343 -6.88 10.38 13.33
N ARG A 344 -7.15 11.66 13.57
CA ARG A 344 -7.61 12.60 12.55
C ARG A 344 -7.04 13.99 12.75
N ILE A 345 -6.63 14.61 11.65
CA ILE A 345 -6.10 15.97 11.62
C ILE A 345 -7.03 16.83 10.76
N PRO A 346 -7.94 17.62 11.38
CA PRO A 346 -8.75 18.58 10.65
C PRO A 346 -7.90 19.79 10.25
N VAL A 347 -7.81 20.05 8.95
CA VAL A 347 -7.08 21.20 8.38
C VAL A 347 -7.99 22.06 7.52
N ARG A 348 -7.69 23.36 7.47
CA ARG A 348 -8.41 24.32 6.63
C ARG A 348 -7.88 24.27 5.20
N GLY A 349 -8.72 23.81 4.28
CA GLY A 349 -8.54 24.00 2.84
C GLY A 349 -9.28 25.23 2.31
N ASN A 350 -9.16 25.47 1.01
CA ASN A 350 -9.75 26.60 0.30
C ASN A 350 -11.29 26.58 0.28
N ALA A 351 -11.89 25.39 0.25
CA ALA A 351 -13.34 25.19 0.15
C ALA A 351 -14.00 24.79 1.48
N GLY A 352 -13.23 24.66 2.56
CA GLY A 352 -13.72 24.17 3.85
C GLY A 352 -12.67 23.36 4.61
N SER A 353 -13.12 22.61 5.62
CA SER A 353 -12.25 21.67 6.35
C SER A 353 -12.01 20.41 5.53
N ILE A 354 -10.76 19.97 5.48
CA ILE A 354 -10.35 18.67 4.94
C ILE A 354 -9.85 17.83 6.11
N LEU A 355 -10.22 16.56 6.13
CA LEU A 355 -9.87 15.64 7.21
C LEU A 355 -8.83 14.65 6.70
N PHE A 356 -7.68 14.63 7.35
CA PHE A 356 -6.60 13.68 7.06
C PHE A 356 -6.48 12.69 8.21
N ALA A 357 -5.93 11.51 7.95
CA ALA A 357 -5.48 10.64 9.02
C ALA A 357 -4.32 11.31 9.76
N ASP A 358 -4.05 10.87 10.99
CA ASP A 358 -2.85 11.27 11.69
C ASP A 358 -1.71 10.26 11.45
N TRP A 359 -0.60 10.38 12.16
CA TRP A 359 0.54 9.46 12.02
C TRP A 359 0.23 8.01 12.44
N GLU A 360 -0.72 7.81 13.36
CA GLU A 360 -1.08 6.49 13.86
C GLU A 360 -2.34 6.01 13.12
N GLU A 361 -2.12 5.20 12.10
CA GLU A 361 -3.17 4.87 11.14
C GLU A 361 -4.18 3.84 11.66
N LEU A 362 -3.87 3.14 12.75
CA LEU A 362 -4.76 2.17 13.37
C LEU A 362 -5.78 2.84 14.31
N ALA A 363 -7.05 2.45 14.15
CA ALA A 363 -8.14 2.94 14.98
C ALA A 363 -7.90 2.60 16.46
N GLU A 364 -8.27 3.53 17.35
CA GLU A 364 -8.20 3.29 18.79
C GLU A 364 -9.10 2.09 19.16
N GLY A 365 -8.53 1.10 19.83
CA GLY A 365 -9.23 -0.14 20.19
C GLY A 365 -9.21 -1.25 19.12
N ASP A 366 -8.60 -1.05 17.95
CA ASP A 366 -8.33 -2.13 16.98
C ASP A 366 -7.18 -3.04 17.48
N LEU A 367 -7.44 -3.79 18.55
CA LEU A 367 -6.48 -4.72 19.15
C LEU A 367 -6.02 -5.80 18.16
N GLU A 368 -6.83 -6.15 17.17
CA GLU A 368 -6.47 -7.10 16.13
C GLU A 368 -5.47 -6.47 15.15
N GLY A 369 -5.78 -5.28 14.61
CA GLY A 369 -4.84 -4.53 13.77
C GLY A 369 -3.52 -4.21 14.46
N GLN A 370 -3.54 -3.86 15.76
CA GLN A 370 -2.31 -3.66 16.52
C GLN A 370 -1.50 -4.96 16.67
N ARG A 371 -2.15 -6.12 16.82
CA ARG A 371 -1.46 -7.43 16.86
C ARG A 371 -0.87 -7.79 15.50
N ASP A 372 -1.60 -7.51 14.42
CA ASP A 372 -1.14 -7.75 13.05
C ASP A 372 0.06 -6.87 12.73
N TRP A 373 -0.01 -5.58 13.08
CA TRP A 373 1.11 -4.63 12.99
C TRP A 373 2.31 -5.15 13.77
N HIS A 374 2.14 -5.49 15.05
CA HIS A 374 3.21 -6.01 15.88
C HIS A 374 3.85 -7.28 15.28
N ALA A 375 3.02 -8.22 14.77
CA ALA A 375 3.51 -9.44 14.15
C ALA A 375 4.30 -9.17 12.86
N GLU A 376 3.90 -8.18 12.07
CA GLU A 376 4.61 -7.77 10.86
C GLU A 376 5.92 -7.05 11.16
N VAL A 377 5.93 -6.14 12.15
CA VAL A 377 7.14 -5.50 12.66
C VAL A 377 8.11 -6.56 13.15
N TRP A 378 7.65 -7.49 13.99
CA TRP A 378 8.47 -8.60 14.49
C TRP A 378 9.10 -9.40 13.35
N ARG A 379 8.31 -9.80 12.35
CA ARG A 379 8.79 -10.58 11.20
C ARG A 379 9.79 -9.80 10.35
N THR A 380 9.55 -8.50 10.18
CA THR A 380 10.44 -7.59 9.43
C THR A 380 11.78 -7.42 10.13
N LEU A 381 11.80 -7.38 11.46
CA LEU A 381 13.01 -7.19 12.25
C LEU A 381 13.79 -8.49 12.48
N ASN A 382 13.09 -9.60 12.71
CA ASN A 382 13.70 -10.85 13.17
C ASN A 382 13.72 -11.96 12.10
N GLY A 383 13.03 -11.74 10.98
CA GLY A 383 12.84 -12.73 9.93
C GLY A 383 11.72 -13.74 10.26
N PRO A 384 11.27 -14.52 9.26
CA PRO A 384 10.13 -15.43 9.39
C PRO A 384 10.41 -16.66 10.25
N ALA A 385 11.69 -16.99 10.50
CA ALA A 385 12.08 -18.15 11.29
C ALA A 385 11.92 -17.94 12.81
N VAL A 386 11.82 -16.69 13.27
CA VAL A 386 11.69 -16.35 14.68
C VAL A 386 10.21 -16.12 14.99
N PRO A 387 9.55 -16.99 15.76
CA PRO A 387 8.13 -16.83 16.05
C PRO A 387 7.89 -15.52 16.82
N PRO A 388 6.83 -14.76 16.50
CA PRO A 388 6.48 -13.56 17.24
C PRO A 388 6.16 -13.91 18.68
N ASP A 389 6.62 -13.08 19.62
CA ASP A 389 6.12 -13.14 20.97
C ASP A 389 4.64 -12.70 21.01
N ARG A 390 3.96 -13.04 22.12
CA ARG A 390 2.60 -12.57 22.33
C ARG A 390 2.68 -11.18 22.96
N PRO A 391 2.33 -10.10 22.24
CA PRO A 391 2.38 -8.76 22.82
C PRO A 391 1.35 -8.66 23.95
N THR A 392 1.73 -7.96 25.03
CA THR A 392 0.78 -7.63 26.10
C THR A 392 -0.05 -6.41 25.66
N PRO A 393 -1.25 -6.17 26.23
CA PRO A 393 -2.02 -4.96 25.93
C PRO A 393 -1.21 -3.68 26.13
N THR A 394 -0.39 -3.63 27.19
CA THR A 394 0.52 -2.50 27.46
C THR A 394 1.53 -2.27 26.33
N HIS A 395 1.95 -3.31 25.59
CA HIS A 395 2.85 -3.14 24.44
C HIS A 395 2.10 -2.57 23.24
N LEU A 396 0.89 -3.06 22.99
CA LEU A 396 0.09 -2.68 21.82
C LEU A 396 -0.38 -1.22 21.89
N ASP A 397 -0.60 -0.70 23.10
CA ASP A 397 -1.05 0.68 23.31
C ASP A 397 0.10 1.68 23.53
N ALA A 398 1.35 1.22 23.69
CA ALA A 398 2.47 2.08 24.00
C ALA A 398 3.17 2.62 22.74
N THR A 399 3.21 3.95 22.60
CA THR A 399 4.04 4.61 21.58
C THR A 399 5.52 4.57 21.95
N ALA A 400 6.40 4.30 20.99
CA ALA A 400 7.85 4.32 21.18
C ALA A 400 8.34 5.72 21.58
N ALA A 401 8.99 5.84 22.73
CA ALA A 401 9.51 7.10 23.27
C ALA A 401 10.68 6.86 24.23
N LEU A 402 11.60 7.82 24.32
CA LEU A 402 12.71 7.80 25.28
C LEU A 402 12.59 8.97 26.26
N ALA A 403 12.98 8.71 27.50
CA ALA A 403 13.07 9.74 28.53
C ALA A 403 14.05 10.84 28.10
N PRO A 404 13.78 12.11 28.41
CA PRO A 404 14.51 13.25 27.83
C PRO A 404 15.99 13.35 28.23
N ASP A 405 16.35 12.74 29.35
CA ASP A 405 17.72 12.60 29.85
C ASP A 405 18.46 11.36 29.35
N THR A 406 17.84 10.56 28.48
CA THR A 406 18.52 9.46 27.78
C THR A 406 19.63 10.02 26.89
N TYR A 407 20.84 9.47 27.01
CA TYR A 407 21.96 9.89 26.16
C TYR A 407 21.98 9.11 24.84
N VAL A 408 22.16 9.85 23.75
CA VAL A 408 22.34 9.33 22.40
C VAL A 408 23.82 9.35 22.06
N ILE A 409 24.33 8.24 21.53
CA ILE A 409 25.72 8.15 21.09
C ILE A 409 25.85 8.85 19.74
N MET A 410 26.53 9.99 19.71
CA MET A 410 26.74 10.76 18.49
C MET A 410 27.75 10.05 17.56
N GLY A 411 27.62 10.24 16.26
CA GLY A 411 28.52 9.65 15.26
C GLY A 411 29.97 10.13 15.43
N ALA A 412 30.12 11.41 15.80
CA ALA A 412 31.36 12.03 16.24
C ALA A 412 31.06 13.02 17.38
N GLY A 413 31.98 13.14 18.35
CA GLY A 413 31.84 14.05 19.48
C GLY A 413 31.26 13.42 20.75
N PRO A 414 30.95 14.24 21.78
CA PRO A 414 30.39 13.75 23.03
C PRO A 414 28.95 13.26 22.83
N MET A 415 28.52 12.36 23.71
CA MET A 415 27.11 11.96 23.82
C MET A 415 26.24 13.19 24.13
N ARG A 416 25.01 13.20 23.63
CA ARG A 416 24.03 14.28 23.88
C ARG A 416 22.76 13.70 24.47
N ARG A 417 22.05 14.49 25.27
CA ARG A 417 20.70 14.08 25.71
C ARG A 417 19.77 14.07 24.51
N ILE A 418 18.83 13.14 24.46
CA ILE A 418 17.92 13.01 23.32
C ILE A 418 17.12 14.31 23.07
N GLU A 419 16.82 15.08 24.13
CA GLU A 419 16.15 16.38 24.02
C GLU A 419 16.97 17.45 23.30
N GLU A 420 18.30 17.28 23.26
CA GLU A 420 19.27 18.18 22.62
C GLU A 420 19.57 17.78 21.18
N VAL A 421 19.28 16.53 20.79
CA VAL A 421 19.49 16.03 19.43
C VAL A 421 18.58 16.78 18.45
N ARG A 422 19.15 17.17 17.31
CA ARG A 422 18.46 17.93 16.25
C ARG A 422 18.45 17.15 14.94
N ILE A 423 17.46 17.44 14.09
CA ILE A 423 17.44 16.92 12.72
C ILE A 423 18.70 17.42 11.99
N GLY A 424 19.34 16.52 11.23
CA GLY A 424 20.64 16.74 10.59
C GLY A 424 21.85 16.33 11.43
N ASP A 425 21.70 16.10 12.75
CA ASP A 425 22.76 15.51 13.56
C ASP A 425 23.11 14.09 13.07
N LYS A 426 24.34 13.67 13.31
CA LYS A 426 24.79 12.28 13.04
C LYS A 426 24.87 11.50 14.34
N VAL A 427 24.21 10.35 14.40
CA VAL A 427 24.24 9.43 15.54
C VAL A 427 24.89 8.11 15.14
N ARG A 428 25.36 7.34 16.11
CA ARG A 428 26.03 6.06 15.86
C ARG A 428 25.00 4.95 15.71
N SER A 429 25.07 4.24 14.60
CA SER A 429 24.31 3.02 14.37
C SER A 429 24.96 1.83 15.08
N PRO A 430 24.26 0.71 15.22
CA PRO A 430 24.78 -0.51 15.84
C PRO A 430 26.04 -1.07 15.18
N GLY A 431 26.18 -0.90 13.86
CA GLY A 431 27.39 -1.27 13.11
C GLY A 431 28.57 -0.32 13.31
N GLY A 432 28.45 0.70 14.17
CA GLY A 432 29.48 1.71 14.42
C GLY A 432 29.53 2.83 13.38
N HIS A 433 28.70 2.78 12.33
CA HIS A 433 28.63 3.81 11.31
C HIS A 433 27.83 5.04 11.81
N SER A 434 28.09 6.20 11.21
CA SER A 434 27.29 7.40 11.47
C SER A 434 26.05 7.41 10.56
N VAL A 435 24.86 7.52 11.15
CA VAL A 435 23.58 7.69 10.46
C VAL A 435 23.00 9.07 10.78
N MET A 436 22.21 9.64 9.87
CA MET A 436 21.66 10.99 10.02
C MET A 436 20.31 10.93 10.72
N VAL A 437 20.06 11.87 11.63
CA VAL A 437 18.72 12.12 12.19
C VAL A 437 17.91 12.84 11.13
N VAL A 438 16.88 12.19 10.60
CA VAL A 438 16.03 12.72 9.52
C VAL A 438 14.68 13.23 10.04
N GLY A 439 14.32 12.84 11.27
CA GLY A 439 13.13 13.33 11.94
C GLY A 439 13.22 13.20 13.46
N ARG A 440 12.26 13.81 14.14
CA ARG A 440 12.15 13.81 15.60
C ARG A 440 10.68 13.79 16.01
N VAL A 441 10.39 13.08 17.09
CA VAL A 441 9.07 13.04 17.73
C VAL A 441 9.16 13.66 19.11
N GLU A 442 8.16 14.45 19.47
CA GLU A 442 7.93 14.96 20.81
C GLU A 442 6.57 14.49 21.31
N MET A 443 6.52 13.93 22.52
CA MET A 443 5.33 13.39 23.16
C MET A 443 5.22 13.90 24.59
N ARG A 444 4.01 14.04 25.12
CA ARG A 444 3.83 14.39 26.53
C ARG A 444 3.98 13.13 27.38
N ARG A 445 4.66 13.27 28.52
CA ARG A 445 4.92 12.17 29.46
C ARG A 445 3.67 11.36 29.83
N MET A 446 2.52 12.00 29.99
CA MET A 446 1.28 11.31 30.40
C MET A 446 0.67 10.47 29.28
N ASP A 447 1.03 10.74 28.03
CA ASP A 447 0.59 9.97 26.86
C ASP A 447 1.60 8.84 26.53
N VAL A 448 2.75 8.76 27.23
CA VAL A 448 3.72 7.67 27.09
C VAL A 448 3.40 6.54 28.06
N GLY A 449 2.90 5.43 27.52
CA GLY A 449 2.57 4.23 28.28
C GLY A 449 3.78 3.39 28.71
N GLY A 450 3.74 2.88 29.95
CA GLY A 450 4.61 1.81 30.42
C GLY A 450 6.11 2.12 30.39
N ALA A 451 6.59 3.08 31.18
CA ALA A 451 8.02 3.36 31.27
C ALA A 451 8.83 2.14 31.79
N VAL A 452 9.92 1.82 31.11
CA VAL A 452 10.80 0.67 31.36
C VAL A 452 12.26 1.13 31.48
N SER A 453 12.96 0.67 32.52
CA SER A 453 14.41 0.83 32.64
C SER A 453 15.13 -0.38 32.04
N LEU A 454 16.06 -0.12 31.11
CA LEU A 454 16.86 -1.15 30.44
C LEU A 454 18.13 -1.47 31.24
N GLY A 455 17.95 -2.03 32.43
CA GLY A 455 19.02 -2.34 33.38
C GLY A 455 19.15 -1.31 34.52
N GLU A 456 20.03 -1.60 35.48
CA GLU A 456 20.39 -0.69 36.55
C GLU A 456 21.27 0.44 35.96
N GLY A 457 20.85 1.70 36.16
CA GLY A 457 21.48 2.86 35.51
C GLY A 457 21.20 2.98 34.01
N GLY A 458 20.45 2.05 33.40
CA GLY A 458 20.18 2.05 31.97
C GLY A 458 19.25 3.17 31.48
N PRO A 459 19.12 3.34 30.16
CA PRO A 459 18.18 4.28 29.58
C PRO A 459 16.73 3.91 29.94
N VAL A 460 15.90 4.93 30.09
CA VAL A 460 14.47 4.77 30.37
C VAL A 460 13.69 5.04 29.09
N VAL A 461 12.95 4.04 28.65
CA VAL A 461 12.19 4.04 27.39
C VAL A 461 10.73 3.65 27.64
N SER A 462 9.85 3.85 26.67
CA SER A 462 8.48 3.38 26.76
C SER A 462 8.40 1.88 26.48
N ALA A 463 7.29 1.24 26.88
CA ALA A 463 7.08 -0.18 26.67
C ALA A 463 7.08 -0.59 25.18
N GLY A 464 6.67 0.33 24.31
CA GLY A 464 6.59 0.14 22.86
C GLY A 464 7.91 0.30 22.10
N CYS A 465 8.98 0.81 22.75
CA CYS A 465 10.28 0.91 22.09
C CYS A 465 10.87 -0.46 21.77
N TRP A 466 11.25 -0.68 20.51
CA TRP A 466 11.95 -1.90 20.10
C TRP A 466 13.44 -1.83 20.44
N VAL A 467 13.90 -2.79 21.23
CA VAL A 467 15.29 -2.90 21.69
C VAL A 467 15.88 -4.22 21.24
N ARG A 468 17.17 -4.22 20.90
CA ARG A 468 17.85 -5.45 20.51
C ARG A 468 18.44 -6.14 21.72
N ARG A 469 18.03 -7.39 21.94
CA ARG A 469 18.49 -8.22 23.05
C ARG A 469 19.97 -8.55 22.89
N PRO A 470 20.85 -8.19 23.84
CA PRO A 470 22.28 -8.47 23.71
C PRO A 470 22.60 -9.96 23.63
N THR A 471 21.79 -10.81 24.26
CA THR A 471 22.03 -12.26 24.36
C THR A 471 21.58 -13.03 23.13
N THR A 472 20.47 -12.64 22.49
CA THR A 472 19.89 -13.37 21.36
C THR A 472 20.06 -12.64 20.02
N GLY A 473 20.36 -11.33 20.05
CA GLY A 473 20.40 -10.47 18.86
C GLY A 473 19.01 -10.19 18.25
N VAL A 474 17.94 -10.64 18.91
CA VAL A 474 16.53 -10.47 18.48
C VAL A 474 16.02 -9.11 18.94
N TRP A 475 15.22 -8.47 18.08
CA TRP A 475 14.47 -7.27 18.40
C TRP A 475 13.18 -7.62 19.13
N ALA A 476 12.91 -6.95 20.25
CA ALA A 476 11.66 -7.10 20.99
C ALA A 476 11.25 -5.77 21.64
N PRO A 477 9.96 -5.59 21.99
CA PRO A 477 9.52 -4.45 22.77
C PRO A 477 10.23 -4.38 24.14
N ALA A 478 10.58 -3.18 24.59
CA ALA A 478 11.35 -2.94 25.82
C ALA A 478 10.71 -3.57 27.06
N ALA A 479 9.38 -3.61 27.11
CA ALA A 479 8.64 -4.21 28.22
C ALA A 479 8.82 -5.73 28.36
N THR A 480 9.43 -6.40 27.38
CA THR A 480 9.83 -7.82 27.49
C THR A 480 11.19 -8.03 28.18
N GLU A 481 12.02 -6.99 28.24
CA GLU A 481 13.42 -7.08 28.67
C GLU A 481 13.69 -6.34 29.99
N GLY A 482 13.03 -5.18 30.18
CA GLY A 482 13.36 -4.29 31.28
C GLY A 482 12.43 -4.40 32.49
N ARG A 483 12.80 -3.66 33.54
CA ARG A 483 11.97 -3.51 34.74
C ARG A 483 11.09 -2.28 34.59
N PHE A 484 9.77 -2.47 34.73
CA PHE A 484 8.83 -1.35 34.80
C PHE A 484 9.21 -0.39 35.94
N VAL A 485 9.23 0.90 35.64
CA VAL A 485 9.52 1.95 36.61
C VAL A 485 8.23 2.72 36.87
N ALA A 486 7.79 2.74 38.13
CA ALA A 486 6.53 3.38 38.50
C ALA A 486 6.53 4.89 38.21
N THR A 487 7.67 5.57 38.37
CA THR A 487 7.81 7.00 38.12
C THR A 487 9.23 7.33 37.65
N HIS A 488 9.36 7.84 36.43
CA HIS A 488 10.59 8.51 36.01
C HIS A 488 10.68 9.89 36.70
N ASN A 489 11.70 10.16 37.49
CA ASN A 489 11.77 11.39 38.31
C ASN A 489 12.17 12.65 37.53
N ASN A 490 12.23 12.59 36.20
CA ASN A 490 12.57 13.75 35.38
C ASN A 490 11.42 14.79 35.39
N PRO A 491 11.72 16.06 35.70
CA PRO A 491 10.72 17.14 35.71
C PRO A 491 10.21 17.52 34.32
N SER A 492 10.90 17.10 33.25
CA SER A 492 10.43 17.37 31.89
C SER A 492 9.06 16.72 31.66
N SER A 493 8.16 17.54 31.10
CA SER A 493 6.82 17.11 30.73
C SER A 493 6.78 16.32 29.42
N TYR A 494 7.93 16.17 28.75
CA TYR A 494 8.03 15.63 27.40
C TYR A 494 9.02 14.48 27.29
N TRP A 495 8.73 13.59 26.35
CA TRP A 495 9.56 12.48 25.93
C TRP A 495 9.85 12.63 24.44
N TYR A 496 10.94 12.02 23.99
CA TYR A 496 11.43 12.23 22.64
C TYR A 496 11.71 10.91 21.94
N HIS A 497 11.62 10.92 20.62
CA HIS A 497 12.18 9.85 19.79
C HIS A 497 12.76 10.45 18.51
N LEU A 498 13.48 9.64 17.74
CA LEU A 498 14.23 10.05 16.57
C LEU A 498 13.88 9.13 15.42
N TYR A 499 13.84 9.67 14.21
CA TYR A 499 13.90 8.91 12.97
C TYR A 499 15.31 9.04 12.42
N VAL A 500 15.96 7.93 12.09
CA VAL A 500 17.34 7.92 11.59
C VAL A 500 17.43 7.17 10.28
N SER A 501 18.32 7.62 9.39
CA SER A 501 18.50 7.04 8.06
C SER A 501 18.98 5.58 8.03
N GLY A 502 19.27 4.98 9.20
CA GLY A 502 19.61 3.55 9.31
C GLY A 502 18.60 2.72 10.10
N GLY A 503 17.47 3.31 10.50
CA GLY A 503 16.40 2.66 11.27
C GLY A 503 16.76 2.22 12.70
N ALA A 504 18.00 2.42 13.15
CA ALA A 504 18.44 2.08 14.51
C ALA A 504 19.63 2.94 14.95
N PHE A 505 19.74 3.17 16.25
CA PHE A 505 20.83 3.93 16.86
C PHE A 505 21.15 3.44 18.28
N LEU A 506 22.25 3.93 18.84
CA LEU A 506 22.72 3.53 20.16
C LEU A 506 22.39 4.59 21.22
N VAL A 507 21.89 4.13 22.37
CA VAL A 507 21.57 4.97 23.54
C VAL A 507 22.18 4.42 24.82
N THR A 508 22.27 5.25 25.85
CA THR A 508 22.70 4.86 27.19
C THR A 508 21.97 5.66 28.27
N GLY A 509 22.09 5.23 29.51
CA GLY A 509 21.42 5.85 30.66
C GLY A 509 21.93 7.24 31.00
N SER A 510 21.26 7.89 31.95
CA SER A 510 21.53 9.28 32.33
C SER A 510 22.86 9.50 33.04
N ASP A 511 23.50 8.44 33.54
CA ASP A 511 24.85 8.46 34.11
C ASP A 511 25.94 8.33 33.02
N GLY A 512 25.57 8.02 31.78
CA GLY A 512 26.51 7.75 30.68
C GLY A 512 27.34 6.48 30.88
N THR A 513 27.07 5.70 31.93
CA THR A 513 27.79 4.47 32.26
C THR A 513 26.87 3.29 31.96
N THR A 514 27.22 2.56 30.91
CA THR A 514 26.68 1.26 30.46
C THR A 514 25.52 0.64 31.26
N PRO A 515 24.45 0.14 30.60
CA PRO A 515 24.55 -0.47 29.27
C PRO A 515 24.34 0.51 28.11
N ILE A 516 25.09 0.27 27.02
CA ILE A 516 24.77 0.83 25.71
C ILE A 516 23.74 -0.11 25.10
N VAL A 517 22.59 0.44 24.71
CA VAL A 517 21.47 -0.32 24.16
C VAL A 517 21.24 0.11 22.71
N GLU A 518 21.04 -0.89 21.86
CA GLU A 518 20.59 -0.71 20.48
C GLU A 518 19.07 -0.62 20.45
N ILE A 519 18.56 0.50 19.93
CA ILE A 519 17.13 0.80 19.83
C ILE A 519 16.74 1.06 18.37
N ARG A 520 15.55 0.62 17.96
CA ARG A 520 14.97 1.07 16.70
C ARG A 520 14.58 2.53 16.79
N ASP A 521 14.47 3.15 15.63
CA ASP A 521 13.96 4.51 15.53
C ASP A 521 12.42 4.54 15.66
N ALA A 522 11.83 5.73 15.63
CA ALA A 522 10.40 5.92 15.87
C ALA A 522 9.48 5.30 14.79
N SER A 523 10.04 4.73 13.71
CA SER A 523 9.28 4.02 12.69
C SER A 523 9.16 2.51 12.96
N ASP A 524 9.79 2.01 14.03
CA ASP A 524 9.95 0.60 14.42
C ASP A 524 10.74 -0.27 13.42
N VAL A 525 10.50 -0.12 12.12
CA VAL A 525 11.05 -0.96 11.04
C VAL A 525 12.07 -0.24 10.15
N GLY A 526 12.33 1.04 10.37
CA GLY A 526 13.06 1.89 9.44
C GLY A 526 12.12 2.49 8.40
N LEU A 527 12.36 3.76 8.03
CA LEU A 527 11.49 4.52 7.14
C LEU A 527 11.29 3.85 5.77
N GLU A 528 12.32 3.15 5.26
CA GLU A 528 12.28 2.45 3.98
C GLU A 528 11.36 1.23 3.98
N ARG A 529 10.96 0.74 5.16
CA ARG A 529 10.06 -0.42 5.32
C ARG A 529 8.68 -0.05 5.84
N LEU A 530 8.46 1.20 6.22
CA LEU A 530 7.21 1.66 6.81
C LEU A 530 6.06 1.66 5.79
N CYS A 531 6.31 2.11 4.56
CA CYS A 531 5.26 2.18 3.54
C CYS A 531 4.69 0.80 3.16
N PRO A 532 5.51 -0.24 2.85
CA PRO A 532 4.99 -1.59 2.63
C PRO A 532 4.23 -2.16 3.84
N LEU A 533 4.64 -1.79 5.06
CA LEU A 533 3.98 -2.23 6.29
C LEU A 533 2.56 -1.63 6.40
N VAL A 534 2.43 -0.32 6.14
CA VAL A 534 1.14 0.38 6.07
C VAL A 534 0.23 -0.22 5.00
N GLU A 535 0.72 -0.43 3.79
CA GLU A 535 -0.05 -1.01 2.69
C GLU A 535 -0.61 -2.40 3.05
N ASN A 536 0.20 -3.24 3.69
CA ASN A 536 -0.18 -4.61 4.01
C ASN A 536 -1.14 -4.73 5.21
N ILE A 537 -1.13 -3.79 6.15
CA ILE A 537 -1.87 -3.90 7.41
C ILE A 537 -3.04 -2.94 7.47
N VAL A 538 -2.84 -1.69 7.06
CA VAL A 538 -3.83 -0.62 7.20
C VAL A 538 -4.74 -0.59 5.97
N LEU A 539 -4.17 -0.61 4.77
CA LEU A 539 -4.94 -0.48 3.52
C LEU A 539 -5.49 -1.80 2.99
N ALA A 540 -5.04 -2.94 3.52
CA ALA A 540 -5.52 -4.26 3.12
C ALA A 540 -6.88 -4.64 3.74
N LYS A 541 -7.34 -3.90 4.75
CA LYS A 541 -8.64 -4.06 5.41
C LYS A 541 -9.69 -3.21 4.71
#